data_AF-Q7U725-F1
#
_entry.id   AF-Q7U725-F1
#
_cell.length_a   1.000
_cell.length_b   1.000
_cell.length_c   1.000
_cell.angle_alpha   90.00
_cell.angle_beta   90.00
_cell.angle_gamma   90.00
#
_symmetry.space_group_name_H-M   'P 1'
#
loop_
_entity.id
_entity.type
_entity.pdbx_description
1 polymer ?
#
loop_
_entity_poly.entity_id
_entity_poly.type
_entity_poly.pdbx_seq_one_letter_code
_entity_poly.pdbx_strand_id
1 'polypeptide(L)'
;MTFNDNHDADNNATANRVHFDSQLPDINQPKKRKFTDVLPILLSCRVRLNDTQREQLKKVWRDIRANEAPQPMSNPGSTVRSYSAATTTSAEKALNTSSLIISDLISTRDTIALTTIIELERVFGIELLSKEAFMAAAENYYQYNKEGRYE
;
A
#
# COMPACT_ATOMS: atom_id res chain seq x y z
N MET A 1 11.30 78.44 -57.84
CA MET A 1 12.31 78.67 -56.78
C MET A 1 12.59 77.33 -56.13
N THR A 2 13.86 76.94 -56.19
CA THR A 2 14.50 75.71 -55.69
C THR A 2 14.32 75.50 -54.20
N PHE A 3 14.31 74.24 -53.73
CA PHE A 3 15.25 73.71 -52.73
C PHE A 3 15.28 72.17 -52.82
N ASN A 4 16.48 71.63 -53.05
CA ASN A 4 16.89 70.25 -52.74
C ASN A 4 16.83 70.04 -51.22
N ASP A 5 16.71 68.79 -50.77
CA ASP A 5 17.72 68.20 -49.86
C ASP A 5 17.48 66.69 -49.69
N ASN A 6 18.55 65.93 -49.94
CA ASN A 6 18.76 64.58 -49.42
C ASN A 6 19.15 64.70 -47.94
N HIS A 7 18.62 63.86 -47.06
CA HIS A 7 19.39 63.37 -45.91
C HIS A 7 18.83 62.04 -45.37
N ASP A 8 19.69 61.03 -45.48
CA ASP A 8 20.11 60.03 -44.50
C ASP A 8 19.27 59.72 -43.25
N ALA A 9 19.31 58.41 -42.97
CA ALA A 9 19.47 57.77 -41.66
C ALA A 9 18.22 57.49 -40.81
N ASP A 10 18.09 56.19 -40.49
CA ASP A 10 18.03 55.64 -39.12
C ASP A 10 16.94 54.57 -38.88
N ASN A 11 17.43 53.33 -38.82
CA ASN A 11 17.34 52.46 -37.65
C ASN A 11 15.99 52.30 -36.94
N ASN A 12 15.27 51.21 -37.24
CA ASN A 12 14.83 50.24 -36.22
C ASN A 12 13.93 49.15 -36.81
N ALA A 13 14.49 47.96 -37.03
CA ALA A 13 13.71 46.73 -36.93
C ALA A 13 14.52 45.79 -36.05
N THR A 14 14.29 45.96 -34.76
CA THR A 14 14.92 45.29 -33.63
C THR A 14 14.92 43.78 -33.84
N ALA A 15 16.11 43.24 -34.09
CA ALA A 15 16.39 41.83 -34.00
C ALA A 15 16.16 41.38 -32.55
N ASN A 16 14.99 40.80 -32.25
CA ASN A 16 14.77 40.01 -31.04
C ASN A 16 15.51 38.69 -31.17
N ARG A 17 16.84 38.75 -31.19
CA ARG A 17 17.71 37.59 -31.04
C ARG A 17 17.93 37.41 -29.55
N VAL A 18 17.05 36.62 -28.94
CA VAL A 18 17.17 36.18 -27.55
C VAL A 18 18.56 35.56 -27.38
N HIS A 19 19.41 36.23 -26.61
CA HIS A 19 20.70 35.71 -26.17
C HIS A 19 20.39 34.51 -25.27
N PHE A 20 20.54 33.30 -25.81
CA PHE A 20 20.65 32.11 -24.99
C PHE A 20 22.05 32.12 -24.39
N ASP A 21 22.20 32.76 -23.24
CA ASP A 21 23.30 32.45 -22.33
C ASP A 21 23.06 31.04 -21.79
N SER A 22 23.48 30.05 -22.57
CA SER A 22 23.56 28.66 -22.17
C SER A 22 24.74 28.47 -21.22
N GLN A 23 24.62 29.01 -20.01
CA GLN A 23 25.33 28.44 -18.87
C GLN A 23 24.62 27.13 -18.50
N LEU A 24 25.02 26.06 -19.18
CA LEU A 24 24.71 24.69 -18.76
C LEU A 24 25.18 24.54 -17.31
N PRO A 25 24.30 24.13 -16.37
CA PRO A 25 24.74 23.89 -15.01
C PRO A 25 25.75 22.75 -15.02
N ASP A 26 26.94 23.03 -14.49
CA ASP A 26 28.05 22.09 -14.38
C ASP A 26 27.60 20.80 -13.68
N ILE A 27 27.51 19.73 -14.47
CA ILE A 27 27.03 18.40 -14.05
C ILE A 27 28.02 17.75 -13.08
N ASN A 28 29.23 18.30 -12.93
CA ASN A 28 30.30 17.76 -12.08
C ASN A 28 30.42 18.43 -10.71
N GLN A 29 29.54 19.35 -10.32
CA GLN A 29 29.52 19.80 -8.94
C GLN A 29 28.77 18.79 -8.06
N PRO A 30 29.42 18.14 -7.08
CA PRO A 30 28.70 17.42 -6.05
C PRO A 30 27.90 18.45 -5.24
N LYS A 31 26.63 18.63 -5.60
CA LYS A 31 25.67 19.36 -4.76
C LYS A 31 25.70 18.67 -3.41
N LYS A 32 26.31 19.31 -2.41
CA LYS A 32 26.16 18.97 -0.99
C LYS A 32 24.68 19.09 -0.67
N ARG A 33 23.93 18.01 -0.89
CA ARG A 33 22.52 17.91 -0.49
C ARG A 33 22.50 18.11 1.01
N LYS A 34 21.88 19.20 1.47
CA LYS A 34 21.58 19.36 2.89
C LYS A 34 20.68 18.16 3.25
N PHE A 35 21.16 17.32 4.16
CA PHE A 35 20.48 16.11 4.66
C PHE A 35 19.24 16.44 5.52
N THR A 36 18.48 17.47 5.17
CA THR A 36 17.33 17.93 5.98
C THR A 36 15.99 17.44 5.47
N ASP A 37 15.92 16.84 4.28
CA ASP A 37 14.72 16.13 3.85
C ASP A 37 14.82 14.68 4.34
N VAL A 38 14.42 14.46 5.60
CA VAL A 38 14.10 13.13 6.10
C VAL A 38 12.98 12.62 5.20
N LEU A 39 13.33 11.78 4.23
CA LEU A 39 12.36 11.08 3.41
C LEU A 39 11.39 10.35 4.35
N PRO A 40 10.07 10.47 4.15
CA PRO A 40 9.12 9.71 4.96
C PRO A 40 9.47 8.24 4.82
N ILE A 41 9.91 7.61 5.90
CA ILE A 41 10.17 6.17 5.91
C ILE A 41 8.82 5.51 5.71
N LEU A 42 8.61 4.97 4.51
CA LEU A 42 7.48 4.09 4.25
C LEU A 42 7.76 2.78 4.99
N LEU A 43 7.28 2.69 6.22
CA LEU A 43 7.22 1.46 6.98
C LEU A 43 6.34 0.46 6.21
N SER A 44 6.96 -0.45 5.45
CA SER A 44 6.28 -1.67 5.02
C SER A 44 6.07 -2.54 6.27
N CYS A 45 5.06 -2.21 7.08
CA CYS A 45 4.80 -2.93 8.31
C CYS A 45 4.24 -4.30 7.96
N ARG A 46 5.05 -5.33 8.20
CA ARG A 46 4.61 -6.72 8.16
C ARG A 46 4.62 -7.26 9.58
N VAL A 47 3.55 -7.92 9.97
CA VAL A 47 3.38 -8.45 11.32
C VAL A 47 3.34 -9.96 11.26
N ARG A 48 4.05 -10.60 12.19
CA ARG A 48 3.95 -12.03 12.42
C ARG A 48 2.94 -12.26 13.53
N LEU A 49 1.85 -12.95 13.21
CA LEU A 49 0.84 -13.32 14.21
C LEU A 49 1.41 -14.39 15.15
N ASN A 50 1.06 -14.31 16.43
CA ASN A 50 1.36 -15.37 17.39
C ASN A 50 0.38 -16.56 17.22
N ASP A 51 0.64 -17.67 17.92
CA ASP A 51 -0.20 -18.88 17.81
C ASP A 51 -1.64 -18.62 18.28
N THR A 52 -1.83 -17.85 19.35
CA THR A 52 -3.15 -17.52 19.89
C THR A 52 -4.00 -16.73 18.90
N GLN A 53 -3.43 -15.68 18.28
CA GLN A 53 -4.07 -14.87 17.25
C GLN A 53 -4.44 -15.69 16.01
N ARG A 54 -3.56 -16.62 15.59
CA ARG A 54 -3.86 -17.54 14.50
C ARG A 54 -5.00 -18.48 14.83
N GLU A 55 -5.01 -19.07 16.02
CA GLU A 55 -6.10 -19.97 16.44
C GLU A 55 -7.44 -19.21 16.53
N GLN A 56 -7.43 -17.96 16.98
CA GLN A 56 -8.62 -17.10 16.97
C GLN A 56 -9.14 -16.88 15.55
N LEU A 57 -8.28 -16.52 14.59
CA LEU A 57 -8.64 -16.40 13.18
C LEU A 57 -9.20 -17.70 12.60
N LYS A 58 -8.55 -18.84 12.87
CA LYS A 58 -9.00 -20.16 12.41
C LYS A 58 -10.37 -20.51 12.95
N LYS A 59 -10.62 -20.23 14.23
CA LYS A 59 -11.90 -20.48 14.87
C LYS A 59 -13.01 -19.68 14.18
N VAL A 60 -12.84 -18.37 14.05
CA VAL A 60 -13.84 -17.49 13.42
C VAL A 60 -14.09 -17.89 11.97
N TRP A 61 -13.04 -18.21 11.21
CA TRP A 61 -13.18 -18.69 9.84
C TRP A 61 -13.98 -20.00 9.73
N ARG A 62 -13.74 -20.95 10.65
CA ARG A 62 -14.54 -22.19 10.72
C ARG A 62 -16.00 -21.91 11.06
N ASP A 63 -16.26 -20.99 11.99
CA ASP A 63 -17.61 -20.62 12.39
C ASP A 63 -18.39 -19.99 11.22
N ILE A 64 -17.76 -19.06 10.48
CA ILE A 64 -18.34 -18.47 9.26
C ILE A 64 -18.68 -19.55 8.25
N ARG A 65 -17.74 -20.47 7.96
CA ARG A 65 -17.98 -21.56 7.00
C ARG A 65 -19.05 -22.54 7.47
N ALA A 66 -19.13 -22.84 8.76
CA ALA A 66 -20.13 -23.75 9.30
C ALA A 66 -21.54 -23.13 9.22
N ASN A 67 -21.66 -21.83 9.49
CA ASN A 67 -22.94 -21.10 9.43
C ASN A 67 -23.46 -20.92 8.01
N GLU A 68 -22.57 -20.79 7.02
CA GLU A 68 -22.93 -20.59 5.61
C GLU A 68 -22.92 -21.88 4.78
N ALA A 69 -22.55 -23.02 5.39
CA ALA A 69 -22.58 -24.30 4.72
C ALA A 69 -24.03 -24.71 4.40
N PRO A 70 -24.29 -25.24 3.17
CA PRO A 70 -25.61 -25.76 2.84
C PRO A 70 -25.96 -26.92 3.78
N GLN A 71 -27.12 -26.84 4.42
CA GLN A 71 -27.63 -27.90 5.28
C GLN A 71 -27.87 -29.17 4.43
N PRO A 72 -27.42 -30.35 4.89
CA PRO A 72 -27.67 -31.58 4.16
C PRO A 72 -29.17 -31.86 4.14
N MET A 73 -29.78 -31.78 2.95
CA MET A 73 -31.18 -32.12 2.76
C MET A 73 -31.31 -33.65 2.84
N SER A 74 -31.84 -34.15 3.95
CA SER A 74 -32.09 -35.58 4.14
C SER A 74 -33.30 -36.01 3.30
N ASN A 75 -33.04 -36.41 2.06
CA ASN A 75 -34.05 -37.08 1.24
C ASN A 75 -33.89 -38.60 1.42
N PRO A 76 -34.86 -39.29 2.06
CA PRO A 76 -34.79 -40.74 2.21
C PRO A 76 -34.98 -41.40 0.84
N GLY A 77 -33.93 -42.03 0.32
CA GLY A 77 -33.99 -42.86 -0.89
C GLY A 77 -33.35 -42.31 -2.17
N SER A 78 -32.66 -41.16 -2.13
CA SER A 78 -31.96 -40.63 -3.31
C SER A 78 -30.45 -40.68 -3.12
N THR A 79 -29.72 -41.24 -4.09
CA THR A 79 -28.26 -41.10 -4.21
C THR A 79 -27.88 -39.64 -3.96
N VAL A 80 -27.10 -39.41 -2.90
CA VAL A 80 -26.65 -38.09 -2.46
C VAL A 80 -25.97 -37.39 -3.64
N ARG A 81 -26.72 -36.56 -4.38
CA ARG A 81 -26.12 -35.51 -5.18
C ARG A 81 -25.74 -34.43 -4.19
N SER A 82 -24.52 -34.53 -3.65
CA SER A 82 -23.86 -33.44 -2.96
C SER A 82 -23.68 -32.31 -3.98
N TYR A 83 -24.72 -31.52 -4.19
CA TYR A 83 -24.59 -30.22 -4.83
C TYR A 83 -23.78 -29.35 -3.88
N SER A 84 -22.46 -29.45 -3.98
CA SER A 84 -21.57 -28.37 -3.60
C SER A 84 -21.81 -27.26 -4.61
N ALA A 85 -22.93 -26.54 -4.46
CA ALA A 85 -22.95 -25.17 -4.92
C ALA A 85 -21.81 -24.53 -4.13
N ALA A 86 -20.77 -24.08 -4.83
CA ALA A 86 -19.69 -23.32 -4.24
C ALA A 86 -20.30 -22.00 -3.77
N THR A 87 -20.90 -22.01 -2.58
CA THR A 87 -21.48 -20.83 -1.97
C THR A 87 -20.30 -19.99 -1.55
N THR A 88 -20.00 -18.98 -2.35
CA THR A 88 -19.02 -17.96 -1.98
C THR A 88 -19.45 -17.35 -0.65
N THR A 89 -18.59 -17.42 0.35
CA THR A 89 -18.93 -16.93 1.69
C THR A 89 -19.02 -15.42 1.72
N SER A 90 -19.72 -14.86 2.71
CA SER A 90 -19.76 -13.41 2.92
C SER A 90 -18.35 -12.81 3.08
N ALA A 91 -17.46 -13.54 3.75
CA ALA A 91 -16.06 -13.17 3.94
C ALA A 91 -15.23 -13.21 2.65
N GLU A 92 -15.42 -14.23 1.79
CA GLU A 92 -14.77 -14.29 0.46
C GLU A 92 -15.16 -13.10 -0.41
N LYS A 93 -16.44 -12.70 -0.37
CA LYS A 93 -16.92 -11.51 -1.08
C LYS A 93 -16.34 -10.22 -0.51
N ALA A 94 -16.30 -10.08 0.82
CA ALA A 94 -15.81 -8.87 1.47
C ALA A 94 -14.31 -8.64 1.25
N LEU A 95 -13.51 -9.72 1.27
CA LEU A 95 -12.06 -9.66 1.02
C LEU A 95 -11.71 -9.76 -0.47
N ASN A 96 -12.70 -9.96 -1.34
CA ASN A 96 -12.54 -10.17 -2.78
C ASN A 96 -11.45 -11.22 -3.10
N THR A 97 -11.45 -12.33 -2.36
CA THR A 97 -10.45 -13.39 -2.50
C THR A 97 -11.06 -14.76 -2.25
N SER A 98 -10.33 -15.81 -2.62
CA SER A 98 -10.78 -17.20 -2.47
C SER A 98 -10.55 -17.75 -1.06
N SER A 99 -11.36 -18.72 -0.64
CA SER A 99 -11.16 -19.49 0.61
C SER A 99 -9.79 -20.13 0.73
N LEU A 100 -9.17 -20.51 -0.39
CA LEU A 100 -7.80 -21.06 -0.39
C LEU A 100 -6.79 -20.00 0.09
N ILE A 101 -6.88 -18.78 -0.43
CA ILE A 101 -6.01 -17.67 -0.04
C ILE A 101 -6.28 -17.26 1.41
N ILE A 102 -7.55 -17.19 1.82
CA ILE A 102 -7.92 -16.90 3.22
C ILE A 102 -7.35 -17.97 4.15
N SER A 103 -7.51 -19.24 3.78
CA SER A 103 -6.99 -20.36 4.57
C SER A 103 -5.46 -20.34 4.67
N ASP A 104 -4.76 -19.97 3.59
CA ASP A 104 -3.30 -19.84 3.57
C ASP A 104 -2.84 -18.66 4.45
N LEU A 105 -3.47 -17.49 4.31
CA LEU A 105 -3.20 -16.31 5.15
C LEU A 105 -3.40 -16.58 6.64
N ILE A 106 -4.42 -17.36 7.01
CA ILE A 106 -4.69 -17.69 8.42
C ILE A 106 -3.72 -18.76 8.94
N SER A 107 -3.20 -19.63 8.07
CA SER A 107 -2.34 -20.75 8.44
C SER A 107 -0.84 -20.41 8.35
N THR A 108 -0.48 -19.33 7.64
CA THR A 108 0.91 -18.97 7.44
C THR A 108 1.63 -18.62 8.74
N ARG A 109 2.90 -18.99 8.80
CA ARG A 109 3.83 -18.63 9.88
C ARG A 109 4.67 -17.41 9.53
N ASP A 110 4.52 -16.91 8.31
CA ASP A 110 5.28 -15.78 7.77
C ASP A 110 4.69 -14.44 8.23
N THR A 111 5.39 -13.38 7.87
CA THR A 111 4.93 -12.02 8.13
C THR A 111 3.88 -11.63 7.08
N ILE A 112 2.75 -11.12 7.54
CA ILE A 112 1.63 -10.67 6.71
C ILE A 112 1.64 -9.15 6.69
N ALA A 113 1.27 -8.54 5.56
CA ALA A 113 1.12 -7.09 5.51
C ALA A 113 0.07 -6.63 6.52
N LEU A 114 0.36 -5.55 7.26
CA LEU A 114 -0.55 -5.03 8.27
C LEU A 114 -1.92 -4.65 7.69
N THR A 115 -1.96 -4.10 6.47
CA THR A 115 -3.20 -3.76 5.78
C THR A 115 -4.12 -4.98 5.63
N THR A 116 -3.54 -6.14 5.27
CA THR A 116 -4.28 -7.39 5.17
C THR A 116 -4.80 -7.87 6.53
N ILE A 117 -4.03 -7.69 7.60
CA ILE A 117 -4.49 -8.04 8.95
C ILE A 117 -5.68 -7.15 9.37
N ILE A 118 -5.60 -5.84 9.13
CA ILE A 118 -6.69 -4.90 9.44
C ILE A 118 -7.95 -5.24 8.63
N GLU A 119 -7.80 -5.62 7.36
CA GLU A 119 -8.93 -6.09 6.54
C GLU A 119 -9.54 -7.37 7.10
N LEU A 120 -8.72 -8.34 7.53
CA LEU A 120 -9.18 -9.57 8.17
C LEU A 120 -9.92 -9.28 9.48
N GLU A 121 -9.39 -8.42 10.33
CA GLU A 121 -10.03 -7.98 11.58
C GLU A 121 -11.41 -7.36 11.33
N ARG A 122 -11.49 -6.47 10.34
CA ARG A 122 -12.74 -5.82 9.95
C ARG A 122 -13.77 -6.81 9.44
N VAL A 123 -13.37 -7.76 8.58
CA VAL A 123 -14.30 -8.73 7.99
C VAL A 123 -14.73 -9.79 8.99
N PHE A 124 -13.83 -10.21 9.88
CA PHE A 124 -14.11 -11.24 10.88
C PHE A 124 -14.71 -10.67 12.17
N GLY A 125 -14.74 -9.35 12.33
CA GLY A 125 -15.27 -8.68 13.52
C GLY A 125 -14.47 -9.00 14.78
N ILE A 126 -13.15 -9.15 14.64
CA ILE A 126 -12.24 -9.44 15.75
C ILE A 126 -11.13 -8.39 15.85
N GLU A 127 -10.60 -8.21 17.06
CA GLU A 127 -9.39 -7.44 17.30
C GLU A 127 -8.25 -8.42 17.59
N LEU A 128 -7.22 -8.44 16.74
CA LEU A 128 -6.01 -9.25 16.91
C LEU A 128 -4.84 -8.38 17.39
N LEU A 129 -4.74 -7.16 16.87
CA LEU A 129 -3.72 -6.18 17.18
C LEU A 129 -4.37 -4.94 17.77
N SER A 130 -4.12 -4.68 19.06
CA SER A 130 -4.57 -3.43 19.65
C SER A 130 -3.81 -2.26 19.04
N LYS A 131 -4.50 -1.13 18.89
CA LYS A 131 -3.91 0.12 18.41
C LYS A 131 -2.69 0.52 19.24
N GLU A 132 -2.75 0.33 20.55
CA GLU A 132 -1.68 0.65 21.50
C GLU A 132 -0.44 -0.22 21.25
N ALA A 133 -0.62 -1.53 21.09
CA ALA A 133 0.48 -2.45 20.80
C ALA A 133 1.13 -2.11 19.45
N PHE A 134 0.33 -1.72 18.46
CA PHE A 134 0.83 -1.28 17.16
C PHE A 134 1.67 -0.01 17.27
N MET A 135 1.16 1.03 17.93
CA MET A 135 1.87 2.31 18.09
C MET A 135 3.16 2.12 18.89
N ALA A 136 3.15 1.29 19.93
CA ALA A 136 4.36 0.97 20.69
C ALA A 136 5.42 0.26 19.82
N ALA A 137 5.00 -0.69 18.97
CA ALA A 137 5.92 -1.37 18.06
C ALA A 137 6.49 -0.43 16.98
N ALA A 138 5.66 0.48 16.45
CA ALA A 138 6.09 1.48 15.47
C ALA A 138 7.09 2.48 16.08
N GLU A 139 6.85 2.93 17.31
CA GLU A 139 7.77 3.80 18.05
C GLU A 139 9.12 3.12 18.28
N ASN A 140 9.13 1.85 18.72
CA ASN A 140 10.36 1.09 18.90
C ASN A 140 11.19 0.98 17.60
N TYR A 141 10.53 0.78 16.46
CA TYR A 141 11.21 0.74 15.16
C TYR A 141 11.74 2.12 14.74
N TYR A 142 11.00 3.19 15.03
CA TYR A 142 11.46 4.55 14.79
C TYR A 142 12.70 4.89 15.63
N GLN A 143 12.69 4.56 16.92
CA GLN A 143 13.83 4.78 17.82
C GLN A 143 15.05 3.95 17.37
N TYR A 144 14.88 2.68 17.02
CA TYR A 144 15.96 1.85 16.48
C TYR A 144 16.61 2.47 15.23
N ASN A 145 15.82 3.00 14.29
CA ASN A 145 16.37 3.67 13.10
C ASN A 145 16.97 5.05 13.37
N LYS A 146 16.53 5.72 14.44
CA LYS A 146 17.07 7.01 14.88
C LYS A 146 18.43 6.83 15.55
N GLU A 147 18.57 5.78 16.36
CA GLU A 147 19.82 5.42 17.05
C GLU A 147 20.81 4.69 16.14
N GLY A 148 20.32 3.92 15.15
CA GLY A 148 21.13 3.23 14.14
C GLY A 148 21.72 4.12 13.04
N ARG A 149 21.66 5.45 13.17
CA ARG A 149 22.38 6.37 12.28
C ARG A 149 23.67 6.84 12.96
N TYR A 150 24.79 6.43 12.36
CA TYR A 150 26.20 6.81 12.60
C TYR A 150 26.96 6.01 13.67
N GLU A 151 27.36 4.79 13.31
CA GLU A 151 28.77 4.37 13.45
C GLU A 151 29.34 4.05 12.07
#